data_AF-A0A7C0ZY51-F1
#
_entry.id   AF-A0A7C0ZY51-F1
#
_cell.length_a   1.000
_cell.length_b   1.000
_cell.length_c   1.000
_cell.angle_alpha   90.00
_cell.angle_beta   90.00
_cell.angle_gamma   90.00
#
_symmetry.space_group_name_H-M   'P 1'
#
loop_
_entity.id
_entity.type
_entity.pdbx_description
1 polymer ?
#
loop_
_entity_poly.entity_id
_entity_poly.type
_entity_poly.pdbx_seq_one_letter_code
_entity_poly.pdbx_strand_id
1 'polypeptide(L)'
;MKKEYKYYTGIGAAAFLVAITLQIFWSGIDTIWVSRITSFLTTVGIAFIALGVGRHMIYKEKPEEDERTKKISALTLSYSWIVTLVLVGVLLLLDKWDIFKMTVMQALGLTMFVMIVVAIVAELYLKRKGDIE
;
A
#
# COMPACT_ATOMS: atom_id res chain seq x y z
N MET A 1 16.43 -4.63 -10.88
CA MET A 1 16.56 -3.90 -9.60
C MET A 1 17.62 -4.62 -8.77
N LYS A 2 18.73 -3.95 -8.39
CA LYS A 2 19.75 -4.59 -7.54
C LYS A 2 19.10 -5.08 -6.24
N LYS A 3 19.50 -6.27 -5.76
CA LYS A 3 18.85 -6.94 -4.60
C LYS A 3 18.70 -5.99 -3.40
N GLU A 4 19.72 -5.17 -3.15
CA GLU A 4 19.79 -4.21 -2.04
C GLU A 4 18.64 -3.19 -2.02
N TYR A 5 18.22 -2.62 -3.16
CA TYR A 5 17.14 -1.62 -3.19
C TYR A 5 15.75 -2.21 -2.98
N LYS A 6 15.59 -3.50 -3.31
CA LYS A 6 14.35 -4.25 -3.10
C LYS A 6 14.12 -4.52 -1.61
N TYR A 7 15.19 -4.60 -0.81
CA TYR A 7 15.08 -4.73 0.64
C TYR A 7 14.62 -3.42 1.30
N TYR A 8 15.16 -2.26 0.92
CA TYR A 8 14.75 -0.98 1.50
C TYR A 8 13.29 -0.62 1.20
N THR A 9 12.81 -0.84 -0.02
CA THR A 9 11.39 -0.65 -0.36
C THR A 9 10.50 -1.68 0.34
N GLY A 10 10.93 -2.94 0.43
CA GLY A 10 10.20 -3.99 1.16
C GLY A 10 10.07 -3.72 2.65
N ILE A 11 11.15 -3.26 3.30
CA ILE A 11 11.18 -2.91 4.72
C ILE A 11 10.32 -1.67 4.99
N GLY A 12 10.43 -0.63 4.14
CA GLY A 12 9.60 0.57 4.25
C GLY A 12 8.11 0.27 4.08
N ALA A 13 7.77 -0.56 3.10
CA ALA A 13 6.40 -1.04 2.90
C ALA A 13 5.91 -1.83 4.12
N ALA A 14 6.68 -2.81 4.61
CA ALA A 14 6.29 -3.58 5.79
C ALA A 14 6.10 -2.70 7.03
N ALA A 15 7.00 -1.74 7.29
CA ALA A 15 6.88 -0.81 8.41
C ALA A 15 5.64 0.08 8.30
N PHE A 16 5.34 0.59 7.10
CA PHE A 16 4.13 1.36 6.83
C PHE A 16 2.86 0.53 7.01
N LEU A 17 2.87 -0.73 6.58
CA LEU A 17 1.75 -1.65 6.74
C LEU A 17 1.48 -1.97 8.22
N VAL A 18 2.54 -2.19 9.00
CA VAL A 18 2.45 -2.42 10.46
C VAL A 18 1.92 -1.17 11.19
N ALA A 19 2.34 0.02 10.77
CA ALA A 19 1.87 1.28 11.35
C ALA A 19 0.35 1.47 11.17
N ILE A 20 -0.16 1.24 9.95
CA ILE A 20 -1.57 1.42 9.62
C ILE A 20 -2.45 0.39 10.33
N THR A 21 -2.02 -0.87 10.34
CA THR A 21 -2.77 -1.93 11.04
C THR A 21 -2.85 -1.67 12.55
N LEU A 22 -1.75 -1.27 13.19
CA LEU A 22 -1.76 -0.84 14.60
C LEU A 22 -2.70 0.34 14.84
N GLN A 23 -2.72 1.31 13.93
CA GLN A 23 -3.56 2.51 14.07
C GLN A 23 -5.06 2.22 13.88
N ILE A 24 -5.42 1.23 13.07
CA ILE A 24 -6.82 0.79 12.92
C ILE A 24 -7.29 0.07 14.18
N PHE A 25 -6.52 -0.92 14.65
CA PHE A 25 -6.94 -1.81 15.76
C PHE A 25 -6.92 -1.14 17.14
N TRP A 26 -6.02 -0.20 17.39
CA TRP A 26 -5.86 0.42 18.71
C TRP A 26 -6.49 1.80 18.87
N SER A 27 -7.24 2.26 17.86
CA SER A 27 -7.81 3.61 17.83
C SER A 27 -8.88 3.93 18.89
N GLY A 28 -9.42 2.92 19.58
CA GLY A 28 -10.33 3.12 20.72
C GLY A 28 -9.62 3.33 22.06
N ILE A 29 -8.27 3.30 22.09
CA ILE A 29 -7.45 3.42 23.29
C ILE A 29 -6.53 4.63 23.11
N ASP A 30 -6.93 5.78 23.68
CA ASP A 30 -6.13 7.03 23.69
C ASP A 30 -4.90 6.91 24.58
N THR A 31 -3.95 6.08 24.17
CA THR A 31 -2.63 6.01 24.78
C THR A 31 -1.66 6.85 23.96
N ILE A 32 -1.17 7.93 24.57
CA ILE A 32 -0.20 8.87 23.99
C ILE A 32 0.99 8.14 23.33
N TRP A 33 1.39 6.99 23.89
CA TRP A 33 2.46 6.14 23.38
C TRP A 33 2.14 5.49 22.03
N VAL A 34 0.94 4.96 21.83
CA VAL A 34 0.56 4.28 20.59
C VAL A 34 0.51 5.27 19.43
N SER A 35 -0.09 6.45 19.66
CA SER A 35 -0.16 7.52 18.64
C SER A 35 1.23 8.01 18.19
N ARG A 36 2.18 8.16 19.13
CA ARG A 36 3.55 8.57 18.82
C ARG A 36 4.32 7.50 18.05
N ILE A 37 4.15 6.23 18.43
CA ILE A 37 4.79 5.10 17.77
C ILE A 37 4.24 4.95 16.34
N THR A 38 2.92 4.96 16.14
CA THR A 38 2.33 4.82 14.80
C THR A 38 2.68 5.99 13.90
N SER A 39 2.68 7.22 14.40
CA SER A 39 3.09 8.41 13.62
C SER A 39 4.55 8.36 13.18
N PHE A 40 5.45 7.94 14.09
CA PHE A 40 6.87 7.77 13.77
C PHE A 40 7.08 6.65 12.75
N LEU A 41 6.44 5.50 12.95
CA LEU A 41 6.56 4.34 12.06
C LEU A 41 6.01 4.64 10.66
N THR A 42 4.91 5.40 10.57
CA THR A 42 4.31 5.87 9.32
C THR A 42 5.28 6.80 8.57
N THR A 43 5.86 7.78 9.26
CA THR A 43 6.79 8.75 8.67
C THR A 43 8.06 8.07 8.16
N VAL A 44 8.63 7.18 8.97
CA VAL A 44 9.82 6.41 8.60
C VAL A 44 9.52 5.45 7.44
N GLY A 45 8.36 4.78 7.46
CA GLY A 45 7.90 3.91 6.38
C GLY A 45 7.82 4.64 5.03
N ILE A 46 7.18 5.83 5.01
CA ILE A 46 7.10 6.68 3.81
C ILE A 46 8.49 7.09 3.33
N ALA A 47 9.38 7.50 4.23
CA ALA A 47 10.74 7.93 3.87
C ALA A 47 11.55 6.80 3.22
N PHE A 48 11.48 5.57 3.76
CA PHE A 48 12.17 4.42 3.18
C PHE A 48 11.60 4.00 1.82
N ILE A 49 10.27 4.08 1.64
CA ILE A 49 9.64 3.84 0.33
C ILE A 49 10.13 4.90 -0.67
N ALA A 50 10.10 6.18 -0.31
CA ALA A 50 10.54 7.28 -1.17
C ALA A 50 12.02 7.15 -1.57
N LEU A 51 12.90 6.81 -0.63
CA LEU A 51 14.32 6.60 -0.90
C LEU A 51 14.56 5.38 -1.80
N GLY A 52 13.85 4.28 -1.55
CA GLY A 52 13.98 3.06 -2.33
C GLY A 52 13.47 3.23 -3.76
N VAL A 53 12.32 3.88 -3.95
CA VAL A 53 11.74 4.20 -5.26
C VAL A 53 12.58 5.24 -5.99
N GLY A 54 12.99 6.33 -5.31
CA GLY A 54 13.80 7.39 -5.90
C GLY A 54 15.15 6.88 -6.40
N ARG A 55 15.86 6.08 -5.59
CA ARG A 55 17.08 5.42 -6.06
C ARG A 55 16.81 4.42 -7.17
N HIS A 56 15.69 3.70 -7.14
CA HIS A 56 15.37 2.80 -8.24
C HIS A 56 15.16 3.55 -9.56
N MET A 57 14.51 4.71 -9.56
CA MET A 57 14.28 5.52 -10.77
C MET A 57 15.57 6.13 -11.32
N ILE A 58 16.47 6.59 -10.44
CA ILE A 58 17.72 7.26 -10.84
C ILE A 58 18.76 6.26 -11.39
N TYR A 59 18.84 5.05 -10.82
CA TYR A 59 19.91 4.09 -11.15
C TYR A 59 19.46 2.91 -12.02
N LYS A 60 18.28 2.98 -12.66
CA LYS A 60 17.84 1.97 -13.64
C LYS A 60 18.41 2.32 -15.01
N GLU A 61 19.43 1.58 -15.46
CA GLU A 61 19.54 1.33 -16.89
C GLU A 61 18.26 0.61 -17.29
N LYS A 62 17.42 1.27 -18.09
CA LYS A 62 16.15 0.71 -18.55
C LYS A 62 16.49 -0.51 -19.41
N PRO A 63 16.19 -1.75 -18.97
CA PRO A 63 15.98 -2.80 -19.96
C PRO A 63 14.79 -2.32 -20.80
N GLU A 64 14.76 -2.62 -22.11
CA GLU A 64 13.57 -2.34 -22.91
C GLU A 64 12.33 -2.84 -22.15
N GLU A 65 11.37 -1.93 -21.93
CA GLU A 65 10.13 -2.29 -21.27
C GLU A 65 9.35 -3.20 -22.20
N ASP A 66 9.52 -4.50 -21.97
CA ASP A 66 8.73 -5.56 -22.58
C ASP A 66 7.23 -5.25 -22.42
N GLU A 67 6.46 -5.36 -23.52
CA GLU A 67 5.03 -5.05 -23.58
C GLU A 67 4.26 -5.77 -22.46
N ARG A 68 4.71 -6.97 -22.10
CA ARG A 68 4.15 -7.75 -20.99
C ARG A 68 4.21 -7.01 -19.66
N THR A 69 5.31 -6.31 -19.37
CA THR A 69 5.47 -5.57 -18.10
C THR A 69 4.50 -4.40 -18.04
N LYS A 70 4.26 -3.73 -19.17
CA LYS A 70 3.27 -2.64 -19.27
C LYS A 70 1.85 -3.15 -19.06
N LYS A 71 1.48 -4.26 -19.69
CA LYS A 71 0.17 -4.92 -19.50
C LYS A 71 -0.05 -5.31 -18.05
N ILE A 72 0.94 -5.96 -17.40
CA ILE A 72 0.87 -6.33 -15.98
C ILE A 72 0.64 -5.10 -15.10
N SER A 73 1.42 -4.04 -15.31
CA SER A 73 1.33 -2.82 -14.51
C SER A 73 -0.06 -2.18 -14.62
N ALA A 74 -0.60 -2.08 -15.84
CA ALA A 74 -1.93 -1.54 -16.09
C ALA A 74 -3.03 -2.38 -15.42
N LEU A 75 -3.02 -3.70 -15.62
CA LEU A 75 -3.99 -4.61 -15.02
C LEU A 75 -3.93 -4.59 -13.49
N THR A 76 -2.73 -4.59 -12.93
CA THR A 76 -2.50 -4.52 -11.48
C THR A 76 -3.11 -3.26 -10.89
N LEU A 77 -2.92 -2.11 -11.55
CA LEU A 77 -3.49 -0.83 -11.13
C LEU A 77 -5.02 -0.83 -11.25
N SER A 78 -5.57 -1.43 -12.30
CA SER A 78 -7.02 -1.58 -12.45
C SER A 78 -7.63 -2.43 -11.33
N TYR A 79 -7.00 -3.56 -10.98
CA TYR A 79 -7.45 -4.40 -9.86
C TYR A 79 -7.41 -3.66 -8.53
N SER A 80 -6.34 -2.91 -8.25
CA SER A 80 -6.26 -2.14 -7.00
C SER A 80 -7.34 -1.07 -6.91
N TRP A 81 -7.63 -0.39 -8.01
CA TRP A 81 -8.71 0.59 -8.07
C TRP A 81 -10.09 -0.02 -7.82
N ILE A 82 -10.43 -1.12 -8.49
CA ILE A 82 -11.73 -1.78 -8.33
C ILE A 82 -11.95 -2.22 -6.88
N VAL A 83 -10.95 -2.91 -6.29
CA VAL A 83 -11.06 -3.37 -4.90
C VAL A 83 -11.19 -2.19 -3.93
N THR A 84 -10.46 -1.10 -4.19
CA THR A 84 -10.54 0.10 -3.35
C THR A 84 -11.90 0.79 -3.45
N LEU A 85 -12.50 0.86 -4.63
CA LEU A 85 -13.85 1.41 -4.80
C LEU A 85 -14.90 0.58 -4.06
N VAL A 86 -14.78 -0.76 -4.12
CA VAL A 86 -15.65 -1.67 -3.34
C VAL A 86 -15.48 -1.42 -1.85
N LEU A 87 -14.25 -1.32 -1.35
CA LEU A 87 -13.97 -1.00 0.05
C LEU A 87 -14.60 0.32 0.48
N VAL A 88 -14.39 1.40 -0.28
CA VAL A 88 -14.97 2.71 0.04
C VAL A 88 -16.49 2.64 0.05
N GLY A 89 -17.10 1.94 -0.91
CA GLY A 89 -18.55 1.70 -0.91
C GLY A 89 -19.04 1.01 0.36
N VAL A 90 -18.32 -0.03 0.81
CA VAL A 90 -18.63 -0.73 2.07
C VAL A 90 -18.47 0.20 3.28
N LEU A 91 -17.38 0.97 3.36
CA LEU A 91 -17.16 1.93 4.45
C LEU A 91 -18.28 2.97 4.54
N LEU A 92 -18.73 3.49 3.39
CA LEU A 92 -19.86 4.43 3.34
C LEU A 92 -21.18 3.79 3.81
N LEU A 93 -21.43 2.52 3.49
CA LEU A 93 -22.62 1.80 3.97
C LEU A 93 -22.57 1.57 5.49
N LEU A 94 -21.39 1.20 6.02
CA LEU A 94 -21.20 1.00 7.45
C LEU A 94 -21.38 2.29 8.25
N ASP A 95 -20.86 3.41 7.74
CA ASP A 95 -21.04 4.73 8.34
C ASP A 95 -22.50 5.18 8.29
N LYS A 96 -23.16 5.00 7.14
CA LYS A 96 -24.58 5.35 6.95
C LYS A 96 -25.53 4.63 7.92
N TRP A 97 -25.23 3.39 8.27
CA TRP A 97 -26.04 2.58 9.19
C TRP A 97 -25.56 2.65 10.64
N ASP A 98 -24.61 3.52 10.95
CA ASP A 98 -24.02 3.68 12.30
C ASP A 98 -23.41 2.39 12.87
N ILE A 99 -23.08 1.42 12.00
CA ILE A 99 -22.56 0.10 12.39
C ILE A 99 -21.11 0.23 12.85
N PHE A 100 -20.33 1.09 12.19
CA PHE A 100 -18.91 1.26 12.46
C PHE A 100 -18.46 2.68 12.15
N LYS A 101 -17.91 3.37 13.16
CA LYS A 101 -17.40 4.74 13.03
C LYS A 101 -15.89 4.76 12.87
N MET A 102 -15.43 5.45 11.83
CA MET A 102 -14.02 5.75 11.63
C MET A 102 -13.84 7.25 11.49
N THR A 103 -12.73 7.76 12.00
CA THR A 103 -12.29 9.12 11.68
C THR A 103 -11.91 9.21 10.20
N VAL A 104 -12.02 10.40 9.61
CA VAL A 104 -11.63 10.64 8.20
C VAL A 104 -10.19 10.19 7.94
N MET A 105 -9.29 10.45 8.88
CA MET A 105 -7.89 10.03 8.78
C MET A 105 -7.73 8.51 8.70
N GLN A 106 -8.49 7.76 9.50
CA GLN A 106 -8.46 6.30 9.48
C GLN A 106 -9.06 5.75 8.19
N ALA A 107 -10.17 6.31 7.71
CA ALA A 107 -10.80 5.87 6.48
C ALA A 107 -9.86 6.07 5.28
N LEU A 108 -9.22 7.24 5.19
CA LEU A 108 -8.22 7.52 4.16
C LEU A 108 -6.98 6.63 4.29
N GLY A 109 -6.47 6.44 5.51
CA GLY A 109 -5.32 5.56 5.77
C GLY A 109 -5.60 4.11 5.37
N LEU A 110 -6.76 3.57 5.74
CA LEU A 110 -7.21 2.24 5.36
C LEU A 110 -7.39 2.12 3.84
N THR A 111 -7.98 3.12 3.20
CA THR A 111 -8.18 3.13 1.74
C THR A 111 -6.85 3.09 0.99
N MET A 112 -5.90 3.95 1.38
CA MET A 112 -4.55 3.97 0.79
C MET A 112 -3.81 2.66 1.04
N PHE A 113 -3.95 2.09 2.24
CA PHE A 113 -3.36 0.80 2.59
C PHE A 113 -3.86 -0.32 1.69
N VAL A 114 -5.18 -0.48 1.58
CA VAL A 114 -5.78 -1.54 0.76
C VAL A 114 -5.39 -1.36 -0.70
N MET A 115 -5.39 -0.13 -1.22
CA MET A 115 -4.96 0.14 -2.58
C MET A 115 -3.53 -0.35 -2.86
N ILE A 116 -2.58 -0.03 -1.96
CA ILE A 116 -1.18 -0.45 -2.11
C ILE A 116 -1.04 -1.96 -1.99
N VAL A 117 -1.67 -2.57 -0.99
CA VAL A 117 -1.60 -4.02 -0.76
C VAL A 117 -2.17 -4.78 -1.95
N VAL A 118 -3.33 -4.39 -2.45
CA VAL A 118 -3.96 -5.06 -3.61
C VAL A 118 -3.09 -4.92 -4.86
N ALA A 119 -2.50 -3.74 -5.09
CA ALA A 119 -1.57 -3.56 -6.20
C ALA A 119 -0.37 -4.52 -6.09
N ILE A 120 0.28 -4.60 -4.92
CA ILE A 120 1.43 -5.51 -4.73
C ILE A 120 1.01 -6.98 -4.91
N VAL A 121 -0.12 -7.39 -4.34
CA VAL A 121 -0.62 -8.76 -4.43
C VAL A 121 -0.97 -9.12 -5.88
N ALA A 122 -1.67 -8.24 -6.60
CA ALA A 122 -2.01 -8.44 -8.00
C ALA A 122 -0.75 -8.50 -8.89
N GLU A 123 0.24 -7.65 -8.63
CA GLU A 123 1.52 -7.66 -9.36
C GLU A 123 2.25 -9.00 -9.15
N LEU A 124 2.32 -9.48 -7.90
CA LEU A 124 2.96 -10.76 -7.57
C LEU A 124 2.21 -11.95 -8.16
N TYR A 125 0.88 -11.90 -8.17
CA TYR A 125 0.05 -12.95 -8.75
C TYR A 125 0.20 -13.01 -10.27
N LEU A 126 0.07 -11.88 -10.95
CA LEU A 126 0.17 -11.79 -12.41
C LEU A 126 1.58 -12.15 -12.90
N LYS A 127 2.64 -11.71 -12.21
CA LYS A 127 4.03 -12.09 -12.57
C LYS A 127 4.31 -13.59 -12.47
N ARG A 128 3.56 -14.32 -11.63
CA ARG A 128 3.67 -15.78 -11.51
C ARG A 128 2.89 -16.51 -12.60
N LYS A 129 1.97 -15.82 -13.28
CA LYS A 129 1.21 -16.37 -14.40
C LYS A 129 2.08 -16.22 -15.66
N GLY A 130 2.41 -17.36 -16.28
CA GLY A 130 3.35 -17.42 -17.41
C GLY A 130 2.86 -16.68 -18.66
N ASP A 131 1.54 -16.56 -18.83
CA ASP A 131 0.92 -15.87 -19.95
C ASP A 131 -0.23 -14.95 -19.49
N ILE A 132 -0.24 -13.75 -20.04
CA ILE A 132 -1.21 -12.68 -19.77
C ILE A 132 -1.49 -12.07 -21.14
N GLU A 133 -2.40 -12.71 -21.87
CA GLU A 133 -2.87 -12.22 -23.18
C GLU A 133 -3.49 -10.82 -23.05
#